data_AF-A0A0F0KK29-F1
#
_entry.id   AF-A0A0F0KK29-F1
#
_cell.length_a   1.000
_cell.length_b   1.000
_cell.length_c   1.000
_cell.angle_alpha   90.00
_cell.angle_beta   90.00
_cell.angle_gamma   90.00
#
_symmetry.space_group_name_H-M   'P 1'
#
loop_
_entity.id
_entity.type
_entity.pdbx_description
1 polymer ?
#
loop_
_entity_poly.entity_id
_entity_poly.type
_entity_poly.pdbx_seq_one_letter_code
_entity_poly.pdbx_strand_id
1 'polypeptide(L)'
;MTALDASTNALTRGGGIPRGGGPGVADRAPKRPVSPERIAATLTLFALVVLGILAVRDVDISIPAMVQSWGNAENFMARVGGLTFPAPGDLAWLIALTVGLVLVGTLLAAVLSVPIAYLAASNTTPGNGWRAVARFIGVLTRALPDVVLAMAFVLMFSLGTLPGILAIGIHSIGMISKMFADAIEQIDEGPRLAIRAAGGSKMQEFTSGILPQVLPSWVATVLHRNDINLRGSVVLGYVGVAGLGLEMSYAFKSLNYGKGLGIALVIFILCVAMEIVSSMVRGAMLGEQKHTRSWIDRILHPRLGTHAASTQVERPAWATSPETAVRRPWTAQRIRHTTAGVVAVLVVIGSVLVSQINWMDLITFWAKLPEVAARFWPPSFGNYDASAMFQAMRETVAIALAATVLTLLPSLLLGSLAARNVAPNPGARGTARLLLVGIRGIPELILAIVLVVITGLGAQAGVIALAIGGIGLLGKLIADSFEEVDRGPERALRAVGATRLQTYASATMPQGMQALIGHSFYMLDTNIRAATILGIVGGGGVGYYLLNASQGSRYETVTAIVLMILATVLVVEGLAMWMRKVFR
;
A
#
# COMPACT_ATOMS: atom_id res chain seq x y z
N MET A 1 -85.09 -8.75 59.01
CA MET A 1 -84.70 -10.17 59.06
C MET A 1 -83.51 -10.33 58.14
N THR A 2 -82.33 -10.59 58.72
CA THR A 2 -81.14 -11.23 58.12
C THR A 2 -80.43 -10.59 56.91
N ALA A 3 -79.36 -9.85 57.25
CA ALA A 3 -77.99 -9.89 56.69
C ALA A 3 -77.79 -10.05 55.16
N LEU A 4 -77.74 -8.91 54.46
CA LEU A 4 -77.01 -8.69 53.21
C LEU A 4 -76.66 -7.19 53.17
N ASP A 5 -75.43 -6.82 53.55
CA ASP A 5 -74.76 -5.60 53.04
C ASP A 5 -73.40 -5.42 53.72
N ALA A 6 -72.33 -5.63 52.96
CA ALA A 6 -71.03 -4.97 53.12
C ALA A 6 -70.08 -5.40 51.99
N SER A 7 -70.48 -5.18 50.73
CA SER A 7 -69.60 -5.31 49.57
C SER A 7 -69.24 -3.94 49.01
N THR A 8 -68.42 -3.16 49.73
CA THR A 8 -67.68 -2.03 49.15
C THR A 8 -66.64 -1.51 50.16
N ASN A 9 -65.41 -1.27 49.73
CA ASN A 9 -64.29 -0.67 50.49
C ASN A 9 -63.44 -1.54 51.43
N ALA A 10 -62.75 -2.56 50.91
CA ALA A 10 -61.60 -3.14 51.63
C ALA A 10 -60.48 -3.64 50.69
N LEU A 11 -59.94 -2.77 49.81
CA LEU A 11 -58.70 -3.07 49.07
C LEU A 11 -57.67 -1.92 49.06
N THR A 12 -57.77 -1.01 50.02
CA THR A 12 -56.79 0.08 50.19
C THR A 12 -56.31 0.13 51.63
N ARG A 13 -55.32 -0.72 51.98
CA ARG A 13 -54.30 -0.42 53.00
C ARG A 13 -53.24 -1.54 53.09
N GLY A 14 -52.03 -1.20 52.65
CA GLY A 14 -50.84 -1.41 53.49
C GLY A 14 -50.27 -2.82 53.58
N GLY A 15 -49.70 -3.33 52.50
CA GLY A 15 -48.68 -4.37 52.52
C GLY A 15 -47.50 -3.93 51.65
N GLY A 16 -46.73 -2.95 52.14
CA GLY A 16 -45.55 -2.44 51.44
C GLY A 16 -44.48 -3.51 51.32
N ILE A 17 -44.38 -4.15 50.16
CA ILE A 17 -43.14 -4.83 49.76
C ILE A 17 -42.11 -3.71 49.60
N PRO A 18 -40.97 -3.74 50.30
CA PRO A 18 -39.93 -2.76 50.08
C PRO A 18 -39.50 -2.89 48.61
N ARG A 19 -39.75 -1.85 47.81
CA ARG A 19 -39.12 -1.69 46.50
C ARG A 19 -37.63 -1.47 46.77
N GLY A 20 -36.92 -2.56 47.02
CA GLY A 20 -35.46 -2.56 47.01
C GLY A 20 -35.05 -1.96 45.67
N GLY A 21 -34.36 -0.82 45.73
CA GLY A 21 -33.70 -0.19 44.60
C GLY A 21 -32.61 -1.11 44.09
N GLY A 22 -33.00 -2.16 43.37
CA GLY A 22 -32.08 -2.98 42.63
C GLY A 22 -31.43 -2.09 41.57
N PRO A 23 -30.10 -2.17 41.36
CA PRO A 23 -29.41 -1.37 40.35
C PRO A 23 -30.15 -1.54 39.02
N GLY A 24 -30.46 -0.39 38.39
CA GLY A 24 -31.17 -0.37 37.11
C GLY A 24 -30.39 -1.17 36.08
N VAL A 25 -31.04 -1.61 34.99
CA VAL A 25 -30.36 -2.38 33.93
C VAL A 25 -29.09 -1.67 33.42
N ALA A 26 -29.07 -0.32 33.47
CA ALA A 26 -27.89 0.50 33.18
C ALA A 26 -26.73 0.33 34.17
N ASP A 27 -27.00 0.13 35.46
CA ASP A 27 -26.00 -0.06 36.51
C ASP A 27 -25.36 -1.47 36.48
N ARG A 28 -26.01 -2.43 35.81
CA ARG A 28 -25.48 -3.78 35.58
C ARG A 28 -24.58 -3.88 34.35
N ALA A 29 -24.46 -2.81 33.56
CA ALA A 29 -23.55 -2.78 32.43
C ALA A 29 -22.09 -2.78 32.97
N PRO A 30 -21.26 -3.78 32.64
CA PRO A 30 -19.87 -3.78 33.05
C PRO A 30 -19.17 -2.55 32.49
N LYS A 31 -18.78 -1.61 33.37
CA LYS A 31 -17.93 -0.48 32.99
C LYS A 31 -16.59 -1.06 32.55
N ARG A 32 -16.30 -0.98 31.25
CA ARG A 32 -15.00 -1.43 30.71
C ARG A 32 -13.89 -0.62 31.40
N PRO A 33 -12.93 -1.26 32.09
CA PRO A 33 -11.80 -0.54 32.64
C PRO A 33 -11.04 0.12 31.50
N VAL A 34 -10.88 1.44 31.57
CA VAL A 34 -10.03 2.19 30.63
C VAL A 34 -8.57 1.83 30.94
N SER A 35 -7.92 1.10 30.04
CA SER A 35 -6.50 0.81 30.20
C SER A 35 -5.69 2.11 30.00
N PRO A 36 -4.71 2.41 30.86
CA PRO A 36 -3.83 3.57 30.71
C PRO A 36 -3.17 3.60 29.32
N GLU A 37 -2.85 2.42 28.78
CA GLU A 37 -2.30 2.26 27.44
C GLU A 37 -3.25 2.77 26.35
N ARG A 38 -4.56 2.49 26.44
CA ARG A 38 -5.55 3.00 25.48
C ARG A 38 -5.73 4.50 25.59
N ILE A 39 -5.65 5.07 26.80
CA ILE A 39 -5.68 6.53 27.00
C ILE A 39 -4.45 7.14 26.32
N ALA A 40 -3.25 6.62 26.59
CA ALA A 40 -2.02 7.08 25.96
C ALA A 40 -2.10 6.99 24.43
N ALA A 41 -2.53 5.86 23.88
CA ALA A 41 -2.69 5.67 22.44
C ALA A 41 -3.72 6.64 21.82
N THR A 42 -4.83 6.90 22.51
CA THR A 42 -5.84 7.86 22.06
C THR A 42 -5.29 9.30 22.08
N LEU A 43 -4.56 9.68 23.14
CA LEU A 43 -3.87 10.96 23.24
C LEU A 43 -2.80 11.12 22.16
N THR A 44 -2.03 10.06 21.87
CA THR A 44 -1.05 10.05 20.78
C THR A 44 -1.71 10.25 19.42
N LEU A 45 -2.83 9.55 19.15
CA LEU A 45 -3.58 9.73 17.91
C LEU A 45 -4.09 11.17 17.78
N PHE A 46 -4.65 11.72 18.87
CA PHE A 46 -5.11 13.11 18.91
C PHE A 46 -3.94 14.09 18.67
N ALA A 47 -2.80 13.87 19.33
CA ALA A 47 -1.60 14.68 19.14
C ALA A 47 -1.10 14.64 17.69
N LEU A 48 -1.10 13.47 17.04
CA LEU A 48 -0.71 13.34 15.62
C LEU A 48 -1.66 14.11 14.69
N VAL A 49 -2.97 14.08 14.96
CA VAL A 49 -3.95 14.87 14.20
C VAL A 49 -3.73 16.36 14.42
N VAL A 50 -3.53 16.80 15.66
CA VAL A 50 -3.23 18.21 15.99
C VAL A 50 -1.94 18.64 15.32
N LEU A 51 -0.86 17.87 15.42
CA LEU A 51 0.41 18.14 14.76
C LEU A 51 0.27 18.19 13.24
N GLY A 52 -0.55 17.32 12.65
CA GLY A 52 -0.84 17.37 11.22
C GLY A 52 -1.62 18.62 10.81
N ILE A 53 -2.59 19.07 11.61
CA ILE A 53 -3.31 20.34 11.37
C ILE A 53 -2.36 21.54 11.50
N LEU A 54 -1.48 21.52 12.51
CA LEU A 54 -0.44 22.54 12.67
C LEU A 54 0.54 22.51 11.49
N ALA A 55 0.93 21.33 11.01
CA ALA A 55 1.77 21.20 9.83
C ALA A 55 1.10 21.73 8.55
N VAL A 56 -0.22 21.52 8.38
CA VAL A 56 -0.97 22.13 7.26
C VAL A 56 -0.91 23.66 7.33
N ARG A 57 -0.99 24.24 8.54
CA ARG A 57 -0.83 25.67 8.75
C ARG A 57 0.60 26.14 8.46
N ASP A 58 1.61 25.40 8.91
CA ASP A 58 3.02 25.76 8.76
C ASP A 58 3.52 25.67 7.31
N VAL A 59 2.93 24.79 6.50
CA VAL A 59 3.22 24.66 5.06
C VAL A 59 2.64 25.83 4.24
N ASP A 60 1.85 26.70 4.86
CA ASP A 60 1.25 27.92 4.29
C ASP A 60 0.55 27.69 2.95
N ILE A 61 -0.35 26.69 2.91
CA ILE A 61 -1.15 26.38 1.73
C ILE A 61 -2.15 27.51 1.48
N SER A 62 -1.73 28.51 0.69
CA SER A 62 -2.54 29.67 0.37
C SER A 62 -3.36 29.42 -0.90
N ILE A 63 -4.65 29.09 -0.71
CA ILE A 63 -5.62 28.99 -1.82
C ILE A 63 -5.63 30.28 -2.67
N PRO A 64 -5.59 31.50 -2.09
CA PRO A 64 -5.54 32.73 -2.88
C PRO A 64 -4.30 32.82 -3.78
N ALA A 65 -3.12 32.39 -3.30
CA ALA A 65 -1.91 32.40 -4.13
C ALA A 65 -1.98 31.36 -5.25
N MET A 66 -2.62 30.21 -5.02
CA MET A 66 -2.88 29.22 -6.07
C MET A 66 -3.81 29.77 -7.15
N VAL A 67 -4.87 30.50 -6.75
CA VAL A 67 -5.78 31.16 -7.69
C VAL A 67 -5.06 32.26 -8.47
N GLN A 68 -4.20 33.04 -7.81
CA GLN A 68 -3.36 34.04 -8.51
C GLN A 68 -2.34 33.39 -9.45
N SER A 69 -1.83 32.21 -9.09
CA SER A 69 -0.93 31.39 -9.91
C SER A 69 -1.65 30.71 -11.09
N TRP A 70 -2.96 30.93 -11.27
CA TRP A 70 -3.67 30.44 -12.46
C TRP A 70 -3.04 30.93 -13.76
N GLY A 71 -2.53 32.17 -13.79
CA GLY A 71 -1.76 32.68 -14.93
C GLY A 71 -0.47 31.89 -15.19
N ASN A 72 0.17 31.34 -14.14
CA ASN A 72 1.33 30.45 -14.30
C ASN A 72 0.92 29.11 -14.91
N ALA A 73 -0.26 28.60 -14.57
CA ALA A 73 -0.81 27.39 -15.19
C ALA A 73 -1.08 27.60 -16.68
N GLU A 74 -1.66 28.73 -17.07
CA GLU A 74 -1.85 29.10 -18.48
C GLU A 74 -0.52 29.20 -19.22
N ASN A 75 0.46 29.90 -18.64
CA ASN A 75 1.81 30.01 -19.20
C ASN A 75 2.50 28.65 -19.32
N PHE A 76 2.32 27.77 -18.33
CA PHE A 76 2.83 26.41 -18.37
C PHE A 76 2.18 25.62 -19.51
N MET A 77 0.85 25.67 -19.64
CA MET A 77 0.14 25.01 -20.73
C MET A 77 0.54 25.56 -22.10
N ALA A 78 0.80 26.86 -22.21
CA ALA A 78 1.35 27.47 -23.42
C ALA A 78 2.77 26.98 -23.73
N ARG A 79 3.64 26.82 -22.72
CA ARG A 79 4.99 26.25 -22.86
C ARG A 79 4.98 24.77 -23.21
N VAL A 80 3.99 24.03 -22.71
CA VAL A 80 3.75 22.64 -23.11
C VAL A 80 3.37 22.62 -24.59
N GLY A 81 2.46 23.50 -25.01
CA GLY A 81 1.95 23.60 -26.37
C GLY A 81 1.13 22.36 -26.73
N GLY A 82 1.83 21.25 -27.00
CA GLY A 82 1.26 19.93 -27.24
C GLY A 82 2.10 18.81 -26.64
N LEU A 83 1.47 17.67 -26.40
CA LEU A 83 2.18 16.47 -25.97
C LEU A 83 3.03 15.93 -27.12
N THR A 84 4.33 15.81 -26.88
CA THR A 84 5.25 15.17 -27.82
C THR A 84 5.73 13.86 -27.23
N PHE A 85 6.02 12.90 -28.09
CA PHE A 85 6.46 11.57 -27.69
C PHE A 85 7.79 11.25 -28.36
N PRO A 86 8.65 10.41 -27.74
CA PRO A 86 9.77 9.80 -28.44
C PRO A 86 9.30 9.06 -29.70
N ALA A 87 10.23 8.75 -30.61
CA ALA A 87 9.91 7.94 -31.78
C ALA A 87 9.22 6.62 -31.36
N PRO A 88 8.24 6.10 -32.12
CA PRO A 88 7.44 4.95 -31.66
C PRO A 88 8.26 3.71 -31.28
N GLY A 89 9.37 3.45 -31.99
CA GLY A 89 10.29 2.36 -31.67
C GLY A 89 11.01 2.57 -30.34
N ASP A 90 11.57 3.76 -30.13
CA ASP A 90 12.24 4.12 -28.88
C ASP A 90 11.27 4.11 -27.70
N LEU A 91 10.05 4.62 -27.91
CA LEU A 91 9.01 4.61 -26.90
C LEU A 91 8.62 3.19 -26.51
N ALA A 92 8.39 2.31 -27.49
CA ALA A 92 8.08 0.90 -27.24
C ALA A 92 9.21 0.20 -26.47
N TRP A 93 10.47 0.49 -26.84
CA TRP A 93 11.64 -0.01 -26.14
C TRP A 93 11.70 0.49 -24.69
N LEU A 94 11.51 1.80 -24.46
CA LEU A 94 11.51 2.39 -23.12
C LEU A 94 10.38 1.83 -22.24
N ILE A 95 9.20 1.61 -22.81
CA ILE A 95 8.08 0.94 -22.15
C ILE A 95 8.50 -0.47 -21.73
N ALA A 96 9.02 -1.26 -22.66
CA ALA A 96 9.44 -2.64 -22.41
C ALA A 96 10.56 -2.70 -21.36
N LEU A 97 11.53 -1.78 -21.42
CA LEU A 97 12.64 -1.68 -20.48
C LEU A 97 12.15 -1.30 -19.07
N THR A 98 11.24 -0.33 -18.96
CA THR A 98 10.67 0.09 -17.66
C THR A 98 9.85 -1.03 -17.03
N VAL A 99 8.97 -1.67 -17.80
CA VAL A 99 8.17 -2.80 -17.32
C VAL A 99 9.06 -3.99 -16.97
N GLY A 100 10.06 -4.28 -17.80
CA GLY A 100 11.02 -5.36 -17.60
C GLY A 100 11.81 -5.21 -16.31
N LEU A 101 12.44 -4.04 -16.08
CA LEU A 101 13.25 -3.80 -14.89
C LEU A 101 12.41 -3.90 -13.60
N VAL A 102 11.17 -3.40 -13.64
CA VAL A 102 10.25 -3.42 -12.50
C VAL A 102 9.79 -4.84 -12.19
N LEU A 103 9.45 -5.63 -13.22
CA LEU A 103 9.08 -7.03 -13.07
C LEU A 103 10.24 -7.87 -12.53
N VAL A 104 11.45 -7.71 -13.06
CA VAL A 104 12.63 -8.45 -12.60
C VAL A 104 12.99 -8.07 -11.17
N GLY A 105 13.00 -6.77 -10.82
CA GLY A 105 13.26 -6.32 -9.45
C GLY A 105 12.22 -6.85 -8.46
N THR A 106 10.94 -6.83 -8.82
CA THR A 106 9.87 -7.36 -7.95
C THR A 106 9.94 -8.88 -7.82
N LEU A 107 10.28 -9.61 -8.89
CA LEU A 107 10.47 -11.04 -8.85
C LEU A 107 11.67 -11.44 -7.98
N LEU A 108 12.79 -10.73 -8.12
CA LEU A 108 13.96 -10.90 -7.25
C LEU A 108 13.57 -10.74 -5.78
N ALA A 109 12.83 -9.69 -5.46
CA ALA A 109 12.31 -9.46 -4.11
C ALA A 109 11.40 -10.59 -3.63
N ALA A 110 10.50 -11.08 -4.49
CA ALA A 110 9.59 -12.16 -4.16
C ALA A 110 10.33 -13.46 -3.82
N VAL A 111 11.32 -13.83 -4.64
CA VAL A 111 12.15 -15.03 -4.42
C VAL A 111 12.94 -14.91 -3.12
N LEU A 112 13.61 -13.79 -2.88
CA LEU A 112 14.37 -13.54 -1.65
C LEU A 112 13.48 -13.43 -0.41
N SER A 113 12.21 -13.04 -0.58
CA SER A 113 11.25 -12.93 0.52
C SER A 113 10.73 -14.28 1.01
N VAL A 114 10.74 -15.34 0.20
CA VAL A 114 10.28 -16.68 0.61
C VAL A 114 11.01 -17.22 1.86
N PRO A 115 12.36 -17.29 1.90
CA PRO A 115 13.06 -17.78 3.08
C PRO A 115 12.89 -16.84 4.29
N ILE A 116 12.88 -15.52 4.08
CA ILE A 116 12.69 -14.54 5.14
C ILE A 116 11.30 -14.69 5.76
N ALA A 117 10.26 -14.85 4.94
CA ALA A 117 8.90 -15.07 5.39
C ALA A 117 8.75 -16.38 6.17
N TYR A 118 9.37 -17.46 5.69
CA TYR A 118 9.38 -18.75 6.39
C TYR A 118 10.02 -18.66 7.79
N LEU A 119 11.08 -17.85 7.94
CA LEU A 119 11.71 -17.61 9.25
C LEU A 119 10.92 -16.61 10.11
N ALA A 120 10.22 -15.65 9.51
CA ALA A 120 9.47 -14.60 10.21
C ALA A 120 8.09 -15.05 10.71
N ALA A 121 7.49 -16.06 10.07
CA ALA A 121 6.17 -16.58 10.40
C ALA A 121 6.19 -17.46 11.66
N SER A 122 5.16 -17.29 12.50
CA SER A 122 5.16 -17.85 13.84
C SER A 122 5.01 -19.37 13.90
N ASN A 123 4.33 -19.95 12.93
CA ASN A 123 4.09 -21.38 12.79
C ASN A 123 5.22 -22.15 12.07
N THR A 124 6.10 -21.49 11.31
CA THR A 124 7.19 -22.16 10.56
C THR A 124 8.58 -21.92 11.12
N THR A 125 8.79 -20.82 11.86
CA THR A 125 10.12 -20.46 12.36
C THR A 125 10.74 -21.56 13.25
N PRO A 126 12.07 -21.80 13.18
CA PRO A 126 12.76 -22.71 14.09
C PRO A 126 12.84 -22.21 15.54
N GLY A 127 12.76 -20.90 15.76
CA GLY A 127 12.85 -20.31 17.10
C GLY A 127 12.71 -18.79 17.11
N ASN A 128 12.53 -18.23 18.32
CA ASN A 128 12.25 -16.79 18.49
C ASN A 128 13.40 -15.89 17.99
N GLY A 129 14.65 -16.33 18.08
CA GLY A 129 15.82 -15.59 17.57
C GLY A 129 15.77 -15.44 16.05
N TRP A 130 15.55 -16.53 15.32
CA TRP A 130 15.39 -16.50 13.85
C TRP A 130 14.21 -15.64 13.42
N ARG A 131 13.09 -15.72 14.15
CA ARG A 131 11.93 -14.86 13.92
C ARG A 131 12.28 -13.37 14.07
N ALA A 132 12.99 -13.02 15.13
CA ALA A 132 13.41 -11.65 15.38
C ALA A 132 14.35 -11.13 14.28
N VAL A 133 15.35 -11.92 13.90
CA VAL A 133 16.29 -11.58 12.82
C VAL A 133 15.56 -11.40 11.48
N ALA A 134 14.69 -12.33 11.10
CA ALA A 134 13.94 -12.24 9.84
C ALA A 134 13.02 -11.01 9.79
N ARG A 135 12.34 -10.71 10.90
CA ARG A 135 11.51 -9.49 11.02
C ARG A 135 12.35 -8.22 10.99
N PHE A 136 13.53 -8.23 11.63
CA PHE A 136 14.47 -7.10 11.59
C PHE A 136 14.98 -6.84 10.17
N ILE A 137 15.36 -7.88 9.42
CA ILE A 137 15.74 -7.77 7.99
C ILE A 137 14.60 -7.13 7.19
N GLY A 138 13.36 -7.57 7.42
CA GLY A 138 12.18 -7.00 6.78
C GLY A 138 12.01 -5.50 7.07
N VAL A 139 12.16 -5.08 8.32
CA VAL A 139 12.12 -3.66 8.72
C VAL A 139 13.26 -2.87 8.07
N LEU A 140 14.50 -3.38 8.15
CA LEU A 140 15.70 -2.69 7.64
C LEU A 140 15.63 -2.46 6.13
N THR A 141 15.32 -3.51 5.36
CA THR A 141 15.23 -3.44 3.89
C THR A 141 14.12 -2.51 3.43
N ARG A 142 13.01 -2.44 4.18
CA ARG A 142 11.91 -1.50 3.95
C ARG A 142 12.30 -0.06 4.25
N ALA A 143 13.14 0.16 5.26
CA ALA A 143 13.38 1.50 5.79
C ALA A 143 14.29 2.35 4.89
N LEU A 144 15.18 1.73 4.12
CA LEU A 144 15.99 2.43 3.12
C LEU A 144 15.14 2.88 1.92
N PRO A 145 15.20 4.16 1.50
CA PRO A 145 14.59 4.62 0.25
C PRO A 145 15.26 3.93 -0.95
N ASP A 146 14.45 3.48 -1.92
CA ASP A 146 14.91 2.88 -3.16
C ASP A 146 15.78 3.83 -3.99
N VAL A 147 15.48 5.13 -4.01
CA VAL A 147 16.29 6.15 -4.67
C VAL A 147 17.71 6.23 -4.13
N VAL A 148 17.86 6.17 -2.81
CA VAL A 148 19.16 6.16 -2.13
C VAL A 148 19.97 4.94 -2.55
N LEU A 149 19.30 3.79 -2.52
CA LEU A 149 19.90 2.54 -2.88
C LEU A 149 20.30 2.52 -4.37
N ALA A 150 19.49 3.12 -5.25
CA ALA A 150 19.82 3.30 -6.66
C ALA A 150 21.06 4.19 -6.84
N MET A 151 21.17 5.31 -6.11
CA MET A 151 22.37 6.17 -6.15
C MET A 151 23.63 5.39 -5.78
N ALA A 152 23.59 4.62 -4.68
CA ALA A 152 24.73 3.79 -4.27
C ALA A 152 25.06 2.71 -5.33
N PHE A 153 24.04 2.08 -5.90
CA PHE A 153 24.24 1.05 -6.93
C PHE A 153 24.79 1.62 -8.24
N VAL A 154 24.44 2.84 -8.64
CA VAL A 154 25.01 3.52 -9.82
C VAL A 154 26.51 3.83 -9.66
N LEU A 155 27.05 3.82 -8.43
CA LEU A 155 28.50 3.97 -8.20
C LEU A 155 29.24 2.65 -8.31
N MET A 156 28.59 1.55 -7.91
CA MET A 156 29.19 0.22 -7.95
C MET A 156 29.07 -0.42 -9.33
N PHE A 157 27.93 -0.18 -9.98
CA PHE A 157 27.58 -0.65 -11.30
C PHE A 157 27.55 0.53 -12.25
N SER A 158 28.00 0.34 -13.49
CA SER A 158 27.83 1.35 -14.54
C SER A 158 26.35 1.72 -14.71
N LEU A 159 26.09 2.89 -15.31
CA LEU A 159 24.73 3.30 -15.69
C LEU A 159 24.02 2.18 -16.47
N GLY A 160 22.79 1.85 -16.08
CA GLY A 160 22.04 0.74 -16.65
C GLY A 160 20.77 0.39 -15.87
N THR A 161 20.23 -0.80 -16.12
CA THR A 161 19.01 -1.31 -15.49
C THR A 161 19.27 -1.99 -14.14
N LEU A 162 20.45 -2.61 -13.98
CA LEU A 162 20.80 -3.39 -12.79
C LEU A 162 20.73 -2.59 -11.47
N PRO A 163 21.23 -1.33 -11.39
CA PRO A 163 21.02 -0.50 -10.21
C PRO A 163 19.56 -0.36 -9.81
N GLY A 164 18.67 -0.15 -10.80
CA GLY A 164 17.24 -0.03 -10.58
C GLY A 164 16.61 -1.33 -10.11
N ILE A 165 16.97 -2.46 -10.73
CA ILE A 165 16.50 -3.80 -10.36
C ILE A 165 16.85 -4.12 -8.90
N LEU A 166 18.10 -3.88 -8.50
CA LEU A 166 18.56 -4.13 -7.14
C LEU A 166 17.95 -3.16 -6.12
N ALA A 167 17.84 -1.87 -6.49
CA ALA A 167 17.23 -0.86 -5.64
C ALA A 167 15.76 -1.18 -5.33
N ILE A 168 14.96 -1.41 -6.37
CA ILE A 168 13.56 -1.80 -6.27
C ILE A 168 13.43 -3.15 -5.56
N GLY A 169 14.29 -4.11 -5.90
CA GLY A 169 14.27 -5.46 -5.35
C GLY A 169 14.48 -5.48 -3.85
N ILE A 170 15.60 -4.94 -3.37
CA ILE A 170 15.92 -4.92 -1.94
C ILE A 170 14.87 -4.14 -1.15
N HIS A 171 14.47 -2.96 -1.62
CA HIS A 171 13.44 -2.17 -0.94
C HIS A 171 12.09 -2.93 -0.86
N SER A 172 11.76 -3.75 -1.86
CA SER A 172 10.54 -4.56 -1.90
C SER A 172 10.55 -5.78 -0.98
N ILE A 173 11.72 -6.29 -0.59
CA ILE A 173 11.84 -7.45 0.32
C ILE A 173 11.08 -7.18 1.63
N GLY A 174 11.20 -5.97 2.17
CA GLY A 174 10.61 -5.64 3.47
C GLY A 174 9.09 -5.74 3.52
N MET A 175 8.40 -5.26 2.49
CA MET A 175 6.93 -5.40 2.38
C MET A 175 6.53 -6.84 2.04
N ILE A 176 7.17 -7.45 1.04
CA ILE A 176 6.76 -8.77 0.53
C ILE A 176 6.98 -9.85 1.60
N SER A 177 8.14 -9.87 2.26
CA SER A 177 8.44 -10.87 3.31
C SER A 177 7.44 -10.80 4.47
N LYS A 178 7.03 -9.60 4.87
CA LYS A 178 6.00 -9.41 5.91
C LYS A 178 4.65 -9.97 5.48
N MET A 179 4.17 -9.59 4.29
CA MET A 179 2.88 -10.07 3.78
C MET A 179 2.89 -11.57 3.51
N PHE A 180 4.02 -12.12 3.06
CA PHE A 180 4.19 -13.55 2.90
C PHE A 180 4.15 -14.27 4.24
N ALA A 181 4.82 -13.73 5.27
CA ALA A 181 4.80 -14.30 6.62
C ALA A 181 3.40 -14.25 7.23
N ASP A 182 2.69 -13.13 7.10
CA ASP A 182 1.31 -12.99 7.57
C ASP A 182 0.38 -14.02 6.88
N ALA A 183 0.55 -14.24 5.57
CA ALA A 183 -0.19 -15.26 4.85
C ALA A 183 0.16 -16.69 5.30
N ILE A 184 1.42 -16.98 5.61
CA ILE A 184 1.82 -18.27 6.21
C ILE A 184 1.17 -18.44 7.59
N GLU A 185 1.13 -17.40 8.42
CA GLU A 185 0.53 -17.46 9.77
C GLU A 185 -1.00 -17.70 9.75
N GLN A 186 -1.65 -17.43 8.62
CA GLN A 186 -3.10 -17.55 8.44
C GLN A 186 -3.55 -18.87 7.79
N ILE A 187 -2.62 -19.76 7.41
CA ILE A 187 -2.98 -21.04 6.78
C ILE A 187 -3.70 -21.98 7.75
N ASP A 188 -4.43 -22.95 7.19
CA ASP A 188 -4.86 -24.11 7.96
C ASP A 188 -3.65 -25.04 8.20
N GLU A 189 -3.36 -25.35 9.46
CA GLU A 189 -2.28 -26.25 9.86
C GLU A 189 -2.59 -27.72 9.58
N GLY A 190 -3.87 -28.09 9.35
CA GLY A 190 -4.30 -29.47 9.11
C GLY A 190 -3.49 -30.21 8.04
N PRO A 191 -3.41 -29.70 6.79
CA PRO A 191 -2.62 -30.31 5.72
C PRO A 191 -1.14 -30.49 6.09
N ARG A 192 -0.55 -29.51 6.77
CA ARG A 192 0.85 -29.53 7.17
C ARG A 192 1.13 -30.55 8.27
N LEU A 193 0.25 -30.64 9.27
CA LEU A 193 0.35 -31.62 10.35
C LEU A 193 0.16 -33.04 9.82
N ALA A 194 -0.73 -33.25 8.84
CA ALA A 194 -0.91 -34.54 8.19
C ALA A 194 0.37 -35.01 7.47
N ILE A 195 1.02 -34.11 6.72
CA ILE A 195 2.31 -34.40 6.05
C ILE A 195 3.37 -34.76 7.09
N ARG A 196 3.45 -34.01 8.20
CA ARG A 196 4.40 -34.31 9.28
C ARG A 196 4.13 -35.66 9.95
N ALA A 197 2.87 -35.98 10.23
CA ALA A 197 2.47 -37.26 10.84
C ALA A 197 2.80 -38.46 9.94
N ALA A 198 2.76 -38.28 8.62
CA ALA A 198 3.18 -39.27 7.64
C ALA A 198 4.72 -39.39 7.49
N GLY A 199 5.51 -38.69 8.32
CA GLY A 199 6.98 -38.69 8.26
C GLY A 199 7.57 -37.73 7.22
N GLY A 200 6.78 -36.79 6.70
CA GLY A 200 7.23 -35.85 5.68
C GLY A 200 8.28 -34.85 6.16
N SER A 201 9.21 -34.49 5.27
CA SER A 201 10.28 -33.52 5.55
C SER A 201 9.75 -32.07 5.61
N LYS A 202 10.54 -31.13 6.15
CA LYS A 202 10.19 -29.70 6.16
C LYS A 202 9.95 -29.12 4.77
N MET A 203 10.67 -29.62 3.76
CA MET A 203 10.48 -29.21 2.37
C MET A 203 9.15 -29.73 1.82
N GLN A 204 8.72 -30.94 2.21
CA GLN A 204 7.42 -31.49 1.85
C GLN A 204 6.28 -30.76 2.58
N GLU A 205 6.45 -30.47 3.88
CA GLU A 205 5.53 -29.61 4.64
C GLU A 205 5.33 -28.27 3.91
N PHE A 206 6.41 -27.63 3.46
CA PHE A 206 6.34 -26.34 2.77
C PHE A 206 5.71 -26.45 1.38
N THR A 207 6.25 -27.29 0.50
CA THR A 207 5.84 -27.36 -0.91
C THR A 207 4.43 -27.93 -1.11
N SER A 208 4.03 -28.89 -0.26
CA SER A 208 2.75 -29.59 -0.42
C SER A 208 1.69 -29.17 0.60
N GLY A 209 2.09 -28.64 1.76
CA GLY A 209 1.16 -28.18 2.81
C GLY A 209 0.93 -26.67 2.80
N ILE A 210 2.01 -25.89 2.76
CA ILE A 210 1.96 -24.42 2.93
C ILE A 210 1.77 -23.70 1.59
N LEU A 211 2.68 -23.93 0.64
CA LEU A 211 2.77 -23.20 -0.62
C LEU A 211 1.44 -23.16 -1.39
N PRO A 212 0.67 -24.27 -1.54
CA PRO A 212 -0.59 -24.23 -2.27
C PRO A 212 -1.65 -23.31 -1.65
N GLN A 213 -1.64 -23.18 -0.31
CA GLN A 213 -2.59 -22.33 0.42
C GLN A 213 -2.23 -20.84 0.29
N VAL A 214 -0.94 -20.51 0.33
CA VAL A 214 -0.47 -19.11 0.32
C VAL A 214 -0.25 -18.55 -1.10
N LEU A 215 -0.06 -19.39 -2.11
CA LEU A 215 0.30 -18.98 -3.47
C LEU A 215 -0.64 -17.91 -4.07
N PRO A 216 -1.98 -18.01 -3.95
CA PRO A 216 -2.86 -16.97 -4.49
C PRO A 216 -2.65 -15.60 -3.83
N SER A 217 -2.47 -15.57 -2.51
CA SER A 217 -2.20 -14.35 -1.74
C SER A 217 -0.81 -13.78 -2.06
N TRP A 218 0.18 -14.65 -2.22
CA TRP A 218 1.54 -14.26 -2.59
C TRP A 218 1.61 -13.64 -3.98
N VAL A 219 0.98 -14.25 -4.99
CA VAL A 219 0.90 -13.66 -6.34
C VAL A 219 0.18 -12.31 -6.30
N ALA A 220 -0.93 -12.21 -5.57
CA ALA A 220 -1.66 -10.95 -5.42
C ALA A 220 -0.83 -9.85 -4.74
N THR A 221 0.05 -10.22 -3.81
CA THR A 221 1.00 -9.32 -3.15
C THR A 221 2.11 -8.87 -4.10
N VAL A 222 2.69 -9.80 -4.87
CA VAL A 222 3.74 -9.51 -5.86
C VAL A 222 3.22 -8.57 -6.95
N LEU A 223 2.02 -8.81 -7.48
CA LEU A 223 1.42 -7.94 -8.50
C LEU A 223 1.10 -6.54 -7.96
N HIS A 224 0.62 -6.46 -6.72
CA HIS A 224 0.40 -5.18 -6.06
C HIS A 224 1.71 -4.42 -5.85
N ARG A 225 2.78 -5.11 -5.43
CA ARG A 225 4.09 -4.49 -5.27
C ARG A 225 4.70 -4.06 -6.59
N ASN A 226 4.50 -4.83 -7.66
CA ASN A 226 4.94 -4.47 -9.00
C ASN A 226 4.33 -3.16 -9.48
N ASP A 227 3.03 -2.95 -9.24
CA ASP A 227 2.35 -1.70 -9.54
C ASP A 227 2.91 -0.50 -8.73
N ILE A 228 3.23 -0.70 -7.45
CA ILE A 228 3.90 0.34 -6.64
C ILE A 228 5.29 0.65 -7.21
N ASN A 229 6.06 -0.39 -7.56
CA ASN A 229 7.40 -0.25 -8.10
C ASN A 229 7.41 0.43 -9.48
N LEU A 230 6.37 0.24 -10.30
CA LEU A 230 6.21 0.92 -11.58
C LEU A 230 6.01 2.44 -11.41
N ARG A 231 5.29 2.86 -10.37
CA ARG A 231 5.21 4.28 -10.00
C ARG A 231 6.53 4.79 -9.42
N GLY A 232 7.20 3.97 -8.60
CA GLY A 232 8.51 4.30 -8.03
C GLY A 232 9.61 4.48 -9.07
N SER A 233 9.57 3.72 -10.18
CA SER A 233 10.61 3.78 -11.22
C SER A 233 10.73 5.14 -11.91
N VAL A 234 9.66 5.95 -11.86
CA VAL A 234 9.69 7.34 -12.36
C VAL A 234 10.72 8.17 -11.60
N VAL A 235 10.76 7.97 -10.28
CA VAL A 235 11.68 8.66 -9.38
C VAL A 235 13.10 8.19 -9.58
N LEU A 236 13.30 6.88 -9.69
CA LEU A 236 14.64 6.30 -9.91
C LEU A 236 15.28 6.83 -11.20
N GLY A 237 14.47 7.23 -12.19
CA GLY A 237 14.93 7.92 -13.39
C GLY A 237 15.69 9.22 -13.13
N TYR A 238 15.34 9.99 -12.09
CA TYR A 238 16.06 11.22 -11.73
C TYR A 238 17.48 10.96 -11.20
N VAL A 239 17.72 9.74 -10.74
CA VAL A 239 18.97 9.24 -10.19
C VAL A 239 19.83 8.49 -11.21
N GLY A 240 19.36 8.36 -12.45
CA GLY A 240 20.14 7.75 -13.54
C GLY A 240 19.76 6.31 -13.85
N VAL A 241 18.69 5.77 -13.27
CA VAL A 241 18.19 4.43 -13.64
C VAL A 241 17.52 4.50 -15.01
N ALA A 242 17.93 3.63 -15.93
CA ALA A 242 17.41 3.60 -17.30
C ALA A 242 15.88 3.34 -17.36
N GLY A 243 15.21 3.95 -18.34
CA GLY A 243 13.77 3.77 -18.60
C GLY A 243 13.04 5.08 -18.84
N LEU A 244 11.71 5.03 -18.82
CA LEU A 244 10.84 6.19 -19.06
C LEU A 244 11.10 7.33 -18.07
N GLY A 245 11.39 7.01 -16.80
CA GLY A 245 11.68 8.02 -15.78
C GLY A 245 12.93 8.86 -16.09
N LEU A 246 13.97 8.26 -16.65
CA LEU A 246 15.21 8.96 -17.00
C LEU A 246 14.99 9.93 -18.15
N GLU A 247 14.34 9.46 -19.22
CA GLU A 247 13.96 10.28 -20.36
C GLU A 247 13.03 11.44 -19.95
N MET A 248 12.12 11.18 -19.03
CA MET A 248 11.25 12.21 -18.46
C MET A 248 12.08 13.25 -17.69
N SER A 249 13.03 12.82 -16.86
CA SER A 249 13.96 13.71 -16.14
C SER A 249 14.75 14.59 -17.11
N TYR A 250 15.26 14.03 -18.20
CA TYR A 250 15.96 14.82 -19.22
C TYR A 250 15.04 15.82 -19.92
N ALA A 251 13.81 15.43 -20.25
CA ALA A 251 12.82 16.34 -20.85
C ALA A 251 12.51 17.54 -19.92
N PHE A 252 12.27 17.30 -18.63
CA PHE A 252 12.05 18.39 -17.67
C PHE A 252 13.31 19.25 -17.44
N LYS A 253 14.50 18.65 -17.32
CA LYS A 253 15.77 19.40 -17.17
C LYS A 253 16.10 20.27 -18.39
N SER A 254 15.67 19.85 -19.58
CA SER A 254 15.80 20.61 -20.84
C SER A 254 14.63 21.57 -21.10
N LEU A 255 13.70 21.73 -20.12
CA LEU A 255 12.50 22.55 -20.23
C LEU A 255 11.56 22.14 -21.38
N ASN A 256 11.70 20.92 -21.91
CA ASN A 256 10.80 20.36 -22.89
C ASN A 256 9.60 19.70 -22.19
N TYR A 257 8.70 20.56 -21.70
CA TYR A 257 7.52 20.13 -20.95
C TYR A 257 6.55 19.28 -21.79
N GLY A 258 6.47 19.50 -23.11
CA GLY A 258 5.67 18.69 -24.01
C GLY A 258 6.12 17.22 -24.04
N LYS A 259 7.44 16.96 -24.16
CA LYS A 259 8.00 15.60 -24.11
C LYS A 259 7.87 15.00 -22.70
N GLY A 260 8.11 15.80 -21.67
CA GLY A 260 8.00 15.39 -20.27
C GLY A 260 6.59 14.91 -19.91
N LEU A 261 5.56 15.69 -20.26
CA LEU A 261 4.16 15.32 -20.04
C LEU A 261 3.70 14.18 -20.95
N GLY A 262 4.22 14.08 -22.18
CA GLY A 262 3.95 12.93 -23.06
C GLY A 262 4.42 11.62 -22.43
N ILE A 263 5.66 11.59 -21.92
CA ILE A 263 6.19 10.43 -21.18
C ILE A 263 5.38 10.18 -19.90
N ALA A 264 5.01 11.23 -19.17
CA ALA A 264 4.17 11.11 -17.98
C ALA A 264 2.82 10.44 -18.25
N LEU A 265 2.16 10.79 -19.36
CA LEU A 265 0.92 10.18 -19.81
C LEU A 265 1.11 8.69 -20.13
N VAL A 266 2.21 8.32 -20.77
CA VAL A 266 2.54 6.91 -21.04
C VAL A 266 2.70 6.14 -19.73
N ILE A 267 3.42 6.69 -18.76
CA ILE A 267 3.58 6.08 -17.44
C ILE A 267 2.24 5.93 -16.71
N PHE A 268 1.38 6.94 -16.77
CA PHE A 268 0.02 6.89 -16.24
C PHE A 268 -0.78 5.74 -16.87
N ILE A 269 -0.77 5.63 -18.20
CA ILE A 269 -1.44 4.55 -18.94
C ILE A 269 -0.89 3.18 -18.53
N LEU A 270 0.43 3.05 -18.37
CA LEU A 270 1.06 1.81 -17.91
C LEU A 270 0.64 1.44 -16.48
N CYS A 271 0.55 2.42 -15.57
CA CYS A 271 0.07 2.18 -14.20
C CYS A 271 -1.38 1.70 -14.19
N VAL A 272 -2.25 2.33 -14.99
CA VAL A 272 -3.66 1.91 -15.12
C VAL A 272 -3.74 0.50 -15.74
N ALA A 273 -2.97 0.22 -16.79
CA ALA A 273 -2.93 -1.10 -17.42
C ALA A 273 -2.46 -2.19 -16.45
N MET A 274 -1.42 -1.92 -15.66
CA MET A 274 -0.90 -2.85 -14.66
C MET A 274 -1.93 -3.12 -13.55
N GLU A 275 -2.67 -2.12 -13.09
CA GLU A 275 -3.76 -2.30 -12.13
C GLU A 275 -4.87 -3.19 -12.70
N ILE A 276 -5.24 -3.00 -13.97
CA ILE A 276 -6.24 -3.84 -14.66
C ILE A 276 -5.76 -5.30 -14.70
N VAL A 277 -4.53 -5.54 -15.17
CA VAL A 277 -3.93 -6.90 -15.22
C VAL A 277 -3.89 -7.52 -13.82
N SER A 278 -3.43 -6.77 -12.82
CA SER A 278 -3.38 -7.20 -11.42
C SER A 278 -4.76 -7.63 -10.90
N SER A 279 -5.80 -6.84 -11.19
CA SER A 279 -7.17 -7.14 -10.77
C SER A 279 -7.73 -8.39 -11.45
N MET A 280 -7.44 -8.58 -12.73
CA MET A 280 -7.87 -9.75 -13.50
C MET A 280 -7.22 -11.04 -12.98
N VAL A 281 -5.90 -11.02 -12.74
CA VAL A 281 -5.18 -12.19 -12.23
C VAL A 281 -5.67 -12.55 -10.83
N ARG A 282 -5.87 -11.55 -9.97
CA ARG A 282 -6.43 -11.76 -8.63
C ARG A 282 -7.82 -12.41 -8.68
N GLY A 283 -8.70 -11.94 -9.56
CA GLY A 283 -10.03 -12.52 -9.76
C GLY A 283 -10.00 -13.97 -10.26
N ALA A 284 -9.06 -14.30 -11.15
CA ALA A 284 -8.91 -15.66 -11.67
C ALA A 284 -8.36 -16.66 -10.63
N MET A 285 -7.46 -16.22 -9.74
CA MET A 285 -6.78 -17.10 -8.77
C MET A 285 -7.59 -17.37 -7.50
N LEU A 286 -8.29 -16.37 -6.99
CA LEU A 286 -9.05 -16.52 -5.73
C LEU A 286 -10.40 -17.23 -5.92
N GLY A 287 -10.75 -17.55 -7.18
CA GLY A 287 -12.08 -18.01 -7.54
C GLY A 287 -13.14 -16.93 -7.26
N GLU A 288 -14.31 -17.04 -7.86
CA GLU A 288 -15.46 -16.27 -7.38
C GLU A 288 -15.82 -16.78 -5.97
N GLN A 289 -15.14 -16.29 -4.93
CA GLN A 289 -15.90 -16.06 -3.71
C GLN A 289 -17.06 -15.16 -4.13
N LYS A 290 -18.28 -15.49 -3.69
CA LYS A 290 -19.58 -14.86 -4.03
C LYS A 290 -19.66 -13.33 -3.83
N HIS A 291 -18.54 -12.65 -3.64
CA HIS A 291 -18.42 -11.22 -3.53
C HIS A 291 -17.42 -10.66 -4.54
N THR A 292 -17.99 -9.83 -5.43
CA THR A 292 -17.34 -8.76 -6.21
C THR A 292 -17.12 -9.09 -7.69
N ARG A 293 -18.19 -8.95 -8.49
CA ARG A 293 -18.02 -8.55 -9.90
C ARG A 293 -17.38 -7.16 -9.91
N SER A 294 -16.15 -7.05 -10.42
CA SER A 294 -15.52 -5.78 -10.74
C SER A 294 -16.36 -5.06 -11.80
N TRP A 295 -16.29 -3.73 -11.85
CA TRP A 295 -16.92 -2.97 -12.94
C TRP A 295 -16.32 -3.37 -14.31
N ILE A 296 -15.06 -3.82 -14.32
CA ILE A 296 -14.35 -4.39 -15.46
C ILE A 296 -15.00 -5.70 -15.92
N ASP A 297 -15.44 -6.57 -15.01
CA ASP A 297 -16.12 -7.83 -15.35
C ASP A 297 -17.49 -7.58 -16.02
N ARG A 298 -18.13 -6.45 -15.74
CA ARG A 298 -19.39 -6.06 -16.41
C ARG A 298 -19.16 -5.58 -17.84
N ILE A 299 -18.02 -4.96 -18.11
CA ILE A 299 -17.64 -4.50 -19.45
C ILE A 299 -17.16 -5.69 -20.30
N LEU A 300 -16.33 -6.57 -19.74
CA LEU A 300 -15.76 -7.72 -20.45
C LEU A 300 -16.75 -8.88 -20.59
N HIS A 301 -17.67 -9.05 -19.64
CA HIS A 301 -18.65 -10.16 -19.63
C HIS A 301 -20.08 -9.67 -19.42
N PRO A 302 -20.66 -8.92 -20.38
CA PRO A 302 -21.98 -8.32 -20.26
C PRO A 302 -23.14 -9.34 -20.23
N ARG A 303 -22.91 -10.59 -20.65
CA ARG A 303 -23.97 -11.61 -20.84
C ARG A 303 -23.94 -12.81 -19.88
N LEU A 304 -23.03 -12.83 -18.90
CA LEU A 304 -23.03 -13.90 -17.89
C LEU A 304 -24.14 -13.62 -16.85
N GLY A 305 -25.31 -14.21 -17.10
CA GLY A 305 -26.49 -14.11 -16.26
C GLY A 305 -26.24 -14.64 -14.84
N THR A 306 -26.99 -14.10 -13.90
CA THR A 306 -27.11 -14.61 -12.53
C THR A 306 -27.76 -15.99 -12.55
N HIS A 307 -26.97 -17.04 -12.78
CA HIS A 307 -27.40 -18.39 -12.43
C HIS A 307 -26.72 -18.77 -11.12
N ALA A 308 -27.38 -18.33 -10.03
CA ALA A 308 -27.19 -18.89 -8.72
C ALA A 308 -27.81 -20.29 -8.70
N ALA A 309 -27.13 -21.26 -9.33
CA ALA A 309 -27.42 -22.66 -9.05
C ALA A 309 -26.70 -23.00 -7.74
N SER A 310 -27.47 -23.25 -6.69
CA SER A 310 -27.00 -23.99 -5.52
C SER A 310 -26.71 -25.43 -5.94
N THR A 311 -25.64 -25.65 -6.69
CA THR A 311 -25.10 -26.99 -6.89
C THR A 311 -24.44 -27.40 -5.60
N GLN A 312 -25.03 -28.40 -4.92
CA GLN A 312 -24.27 -29.25 -4.01
C GLN A 312 -22.96 -29.58 -4.74
N VAL A 313 -21.82 -29.35 -4.08
CA VAL A 313 -20.51 -29.67 -4.65
C VAL A 313 -20.41 -31.19 -4.68
N GLU A 314 -21.00 -31.82 -5.69
CA GLU A 314 -20.71 -33.20 -6.03
C GLU A 314 -19.20 -33.30 -6.20
N ARG A 315 -18.60 -34.25 -5.47
CA ARG A 315 -17.17 -34.55 -5.65
C ARG A 315 -16.96 -34.83 -7.13
N PRO A 316 -16.14 -34.03 -7.83
CA PRO A 316 -16.03 -34.17 -9.26
C PRO A 316 -15.53 -35.57 -9.59
N ALA A 317 -16.00 -36.17 -10.68
CA ALA A 317 -15.78 -37.59 -11.00
C ALA A 317 -14.30 -38.03 -11.07
N TRP A 318 -13.36 -37.09 -11.15
CA TRP A 318 -11.91 -37.36 -11.08
C TRP A 318 -11.37 -37.47 -9.64
N ALA A 319 -12.15 -37.13 -8.62
CA ALA A 319 -11.78 -37.14 -7.20
C ALA A 319 -12.35 -38.37 -6.44
N THR A 320 -12.93 -39.33 -7.16
CA THR A 320 -13.58 -40.51 -6.58
C THR A 320 -12.60 -41.64 -6.30
N SER A 321 -11.49 -41.76 -7.05
CA SER A 321 -10.42 -42.72 -6.79
C SER A 321 -9.02 -42.12 -7.06
N PRO A 322 -7.96 -42.59 -6.38
CA PRO A 322 -6.59 -42.13 -6.62
C PRO A 322 -6.15 -42.25 -8.09
N GLU A 323 -6.57 -43.32 -8.78
CA GLU A 323 -6.25 -43.56 -10.19
C GLU A 323 -6.89 -42.52 -11.12
N THR A 324 -8.13 -42.14 -10.85
CA THR A 324 -8.84 -41.07 -11.60
C THR A 324 -8.28 -39.68 -11.29
N ALA A 325 -7.75 -39.47 -10.07
CA ALA A 325 -7.14 -38.20 -9.69
C ALA A 325 -5.83 -37.93 -10.45
N VAL A 326 -5.10 -38.99 -10.80
CA VAL A 326 -3.89 -38.91 -11.64
C VAL A 326 -4.23 -38.51 -13.08
N ARG A 327 -5.37 -38.96 -13.62
CA ARG A 327 -5.82 -38.66 -15.00
C ARG A 327 -6.81 -37.50 -15.06
N ARG A 328 -6.47 -36.36 -14.43
CA ARG A 328 -7.32 -35.17 -14.45
C ARG A 328 -7.54 -34.64 -15.90
N PRO A 329 -8.78 -34.51 -16.38
CA PRO A 329 -9.06 -34.07 -17.74
C PRO A 329 -8.66 -32.60 -17.97
N TRP A 330 -8.25 -32.29 -19.21
CA TRP A 330 -7.97 -30.93 -19.65
C TRP A 330 -9.27 -30.17 -19.92
N THR A 331 -9.85 -29.60 -18.87
CA THR A 331 -11.00 -28.69 -19.01
C THR A 331 -10.57 -27.36 -19.63
N ALA A 332 -11.50 -26.65 -20.29
CA ALA A 332 -11.24 -25.32 -20.84
C ALA A 332 -10.67 -24.33 -19.81
N GLN A 333 -11.14 -24.42 -18.55
CA GLN A 333 -10.62 -23.63 -17.43
C GLN A 333 -9.17 -23.98 -17.10
N ARG A 334 -8.82 -25.28 -17.07
CA ARG A 334 -7.44 -25.73 -16.85
C ARG A 334 -6.53 -25.26 -17.98
N ILE A 335 -6.96 -25.38 -19.24
CA ILE A 335 -6.21 -24.89 -20.40
C ILE A 335 -5.95 -23.39 -20.22
N ARG A 336 -6.97 -22.58 -19.90
CA ARG A 336 -6.82 -21.13 -19.67
C ARG A 336 -5.85 -20.79 -18.55
N HIS A 337 -5.89 -21.52 -17.44
CA HIS A 337 -4.99 -21.26 -16.30
C HIS A 337 -3.55 -21.68 -16.62
N THR A 338 -3.37 -22.80 -17.31
CA THR A 338 -2.06 -23.25 -17.77
C THR A 338 -1.47 -22.29 -18.80
N THR A 339 -2.25 -21.84 -19.79
CA THR A 339 -1.78 -20.87 -20.78
C THR A 339 -1.44 -19.53 -20.14
N ALA A 340 -2.26 -19.03 -19.20
CA ALA A 340 -1.94 -17.84 -18.44
C ALA A 340 -0.63 -18.00 -17.62
N GLY A 341 -0.41 -19.16 -17.02
CA GLY A 341 0.85 -19.49 -16.34
C GLY A 341 2.05 -19.48 -17.28
N VAL A 342 1.93 -20.10 -18.47
CA VAL A 342 2.98 -20.10 -19.50
C VAL A 342 3.27 -18.68 -19.98
N VAL A 343 2.23 -17.87 -20.25
CA VAL A 343 2.39 -16.47 -20.64
C VAL A 343 3.10 -15.67 -19.54
N ALA A 344 2.75 -15.87 -18.27
CA ALA A 344 3.43 -15.21 -17.16
C ALA A 344 4.93 -15.56 -17.10
N VAL A 345 5.28 -16.83 -17.32
CA VAL A 345 6.69 -17.27 -17.40
C VAL A 345 7.41 -16.64 -18.59
N LEU A 346 6.77 -16.59 -19.76
CA LEU A 346 7.34 -15.94 -20.95
C LEU A 346 7.53 -14.44 -20.75
N VAL A 347 6.61 -13.76 -20.07
CA VAL A 347 6.74 -12.35 -19.70
C VAL A 347 7.92 -12.13 -18.76
N VAL A 348 8.13 -13.01 -17.77
CA VAL A 348 9.30 -12.95 -16.89
C VAL A 348 10.60 -13.13 -17.68
N ILE A 349 10.67 -14.14 -18.54
CA ILE A 349 11.85 -14.39 -19.39
C ILE A 349 12.10 -13.18 -20.30
N GLY A 350 11.07 -12.68 -20.98
CA GLY A 350 11.16 -11.48 -21.81
C GLY A 350 11.62 -10.25 -21.02
N SER A 351 11.17 -10.08 -19.78
CA SER A 351 11.59 -8.99 -18.90
C SER A 351 13.08 -9.06 -18.57
N VAL A 352 13.62 -10.26 -18.32
CA VAL A 352 15.06 -10.47 -18.10
C VAL A 352 15.86 -10.14 -19.36
N LEU A 353 15.39 -10.58 -20.54
CA LEU A 353 16.06 -10.33 -21.81
C LEU A 353 16.07 -8.84 -22.19
N VAL A 354 14.94 -8.16 -22.06
CA VAL A 354 14.80 -6.73 -22.37
C VAL A 354 15.60 -5.87 -21.39
N SER A 355 15.75 -6.30 -20.14
CA SER A 355 16.51 -5.55 -19.14
C SER A 355 18.01 -5.48 -19.44
N GLN A 356 18.54 -6.21 -20.42
CA GLN A 356 19.97 -6.21 -20.80
C GLN A 356 20.92 -6.32 -19.60
N ILE A 357 20.62 -7.24 -18.68
CA ILE A 357 21.38 -7.40 -17.44
C ILE A 357 22.76 -7.95 -17.76
N ASN A 358 23.80 -7.19 -17.43
CA ASN A 358 25.17 -7.70 -17.47
C ASN A 358 25.43 -8.53 -16.22
N TRP A 359 25.31 -9.86 -16.34
CA TRP A 359 25.51 -10.79 -15.23
C TRP A 359 26.93 -10.77 -14.65
N MET A 360 27.93 -10.34 -15.42
CA MET A 360 29.31 -10.23 -14.95
C MET A 360 29.47 -9.15 -13.87
N ASP A 361 28.63 -8.13 -13.90
CA ASP A 361 28.65 -7.06 -12.91
C ASP A 361 28.33 -7.60 -11.51
N LEU A 362 27.47 -8.61 -11.39
CA LEU A 362 27.16 -9.24 -10.09
C LEU A 362 28.32 -10.03 -9.50
N ILE A 363 29.24 -10.53 -10.33
CA ILE A 363 30.43 -11.25 -9.88
C ILE A 363 31.50 -10.25 -9.44
N THR A 364 31.73 -9.22 -10.25
CA THR A 364 32.74 -8.18 -9.98
C THR A 364 32.33 -7.20 -8.88
N PHE A 365 31.03 -7.10 -8.58
CA PHE A 365 30.44 -6.31 -7.51
C PHE A 365 31.18 -6.42 -6.18
N TRP A 366 31.46 -7.65 -5.74
CA TRP A 366 32.06 -7.92 -4.43
C TRP A 366 33.45 -7.31 -4.28
N ALA A 367 34.18 -7.14 -5.38
CA ALA A 367 35.50 -6.51 -5.37
C ALA A 367 35.41 -4.98 -5.22
N LYS A 368 34.36 -4.34 -5.75
CA LYS A 368 34.16 -2.88 -5.67
C LYS A 368 33.51 -2.43 -4.35
N LEU A 369 32.79 -3.33 -3.69
CA LEU A 369 32.02 -3.04 -2.48
C LEU A 369 32.85 -2.34 -1.38
N PRO A 370 34.08 -2.79 -1.03
CA PRO A 370 34.83 -2.17 0.07
C PRO A 370 35.25 -0.72 -0.24
N GLU A 371 35.71 -0.47 -1.47
CA GLU A 371 36.12 0.88 -1.89
C GLU A 371 34.92 1.84 -1.89
N VAL A 372 33.79 1.41 -2.47
CA VAL A 372 32.59 2.24 -2.48
C VAL A 372 32.07 2.45 -1.07
N ALA A 373 32.00 1.41 -0.23
CA ALA A 373 31.57 1.54 1.17
C ALA A 373 32.44 2.52 1.97
N ALA A 374 33.76 2.54 1.72
CA ALA A 374 34.67 3.48 2.35
C ALA A 374 34.36 4.94 2.00
N ARG A 375 33.76 5.23 0.84
CA ARG A 375 33.34 6.61 0.47
C ARG A 375 32.14 7.11 1.29
N PHE A 376 31.33 6.20 1.81
CA PHE A 376 30.14 6.52 2.62
C PHE A 376 30.48 6.62 4.12
N TRP A 377 31.71 6.27 4.53
CA TRP A 377 32.11 6.23 5.93
C TRP A 377 33.39 7.07 6.18
N PRO A 378 33.42 7.98 7.17
CA PRO A 378 32.39 8.24 8.18
C PRO A 378 31.27 9.19 7.69
N PRO A 379 30.03 9.07 8.23
CA PRO A 379 28.97 10.02 7.91
C PRO A 379 29.30 11.42 8.44
N SER A 380 29.20 12.45 7.59
CA SER A 380 29.43 13.85 7.97
C SER A 380 28.38 14.77 7.32
N PHE A 381 28.00 15.86 7.99
CA PHE A 381 27.10 16.85 7.38
C PHE A 381 27.81 17.73 6.33
N GLY A 382 29.12 17.50 6.11
CA GLY A 382 29.93 18.29 5.19
C GLY A 382 29.86 19.77 5.53
N ASN A 383 29.41 20.57 4.56
CA ASN A 383 29.28 22.02 4.70
C ASN A 383 27.93 22.47 5.28
N TYR A 384 27.04 21.53 5.62
CA TYR A 384 25.74 21.86 6.20
C TYR A 384 25.81 21.83 7.73
N ASP A 385 25.19 22.82 8.36
CA ASP A 385 25.02 22.82 9.81
C ASP A 385 24.06 21.71 10.24
N ALA A 386 24.34 21.10 11.40
CA ALA A 386 23.45 20.09 11.98
C ALA A 386 22.03 20.64 12.18
N SER A 387 21.91 21.92 12.60
CA SER A 387 20.63 22.61 12.74
C SER A 387 19.85 22.66 11.42
N ALA A 388 20.49 22.96 10.30
CA ALA A 388 19.87 22.98 8.99
C ALA A 388 19.36 21.59 8.58
N MET A 389 20.14 20.53 8.82
CA MET A 389 19.72 19.16 8.53
C MET A 389 18.53 18.72 9.41
N PHE A 390 18.53 19.05 10.70
CA PHE A 390 17.40 18.76 11.58
C PHE A 390 16.15 19.56 11.19
N GLN A 391 16.29 20.80 10.75
CA GLN A 391 15.18 21.58 10.21
C GLN A 391 14.63 20.97 8.92
N ALA A 392 15.49 20.55 8.00
CA ALA A 392 15.08 19.88 6.77
C ALA A 392 14.34 18.55 7.05
N MET A 393 14.77 17.80 8.08
CA MET A 393 14.07 16.59 8.51
C MET A 393 12.73 16.90 9.16
N ARG A 394 12.64 17.94 10.01
CA ARG A 394 11.37 18.43 10.55
C ARG A 394 10.41 18.83 9.44
N GLU A 395 10.88 19.52 8.41
CA GLU A 395 10.09 19.90 7.24
C GLU A 395 9.57 18.66 6.50
N THR A 396 10.41 17.63 6.29
CA THR A 396 9.97 16.36 5.69
C THR A 396 8.88 15.67 6.52
N VAL A 397 9.00 15.64 7.85
CA VAL A 397 7.97 15.08 8.73
C VAL A 397 6.69 15.93 8.71
N ALA A 398 6.81 17.25 8.69
CA ALA A 398 5.68 18.16 8.59
C ALA A 398 4.93 17.97 7.26
N ILE A 399 5.64 17.87 6.13
CA ILE A 399 5.07 17.57 4.82
C ILE A 399 4.27 16.26 4.87
N ALA A 400 4.84 15.21 5.45
CA ALA A 400 4.17 13.91 5.56
C ALA A 400 2.93 13.93 6.46
N LEU A 401 2.99 14.62 7.60
CA LEU A 401 1.85 14.78 8.51
C LEU A 401 0.73 15.60 7.86
N ALA A 402 1.08 16.72 7.22
CA ALA A 402 0.13 17.59 6.52
C ALA A 402 -0.57 16.83 5.38
N ALA A 403 0.21 16.14 4.54
CA ALA A 403 -0.33 15.30 3.46
C ALA A 403 -1.26 14.22 4.00
N THR A 404 -0.90 13.56 5.12
CA THR A 404 -1.73 12.51 5.73
C THR A 404 -3.08 13.07 6.20
N VAL A 405 -3.10 14.23 6.86
CA VAL A 405 -4.35 14.88 7.30
C VAL A 405 -5.23 15.28 6.12
N LEU A 406 -4.64 15.88 5.08
CA LEU A 406 -5.36 16.27 3.88
C LEU A 406 -5.88 15.07 3.07
N THR A 407 -5.21 13.92 3.17
CA THR A 407 -5.64 12.65 2.55
C THR A 407 -6.84 12.03 3.27
N LEU A 408 -6.83 12.06 4.61
CA LEU A 408 -7.77 11.29 5.44
C LEU A 408 -9.25 11.59 5.14
N LEU A 409 -9.61 12.87 5.08
CA LEU A 409 -11.01 13.29 4.88
C LEU A 409 -11.54 12.87 3.48
N PRO A 410 -10.90 13.23 2.36
CA PRO A 410 -11.37 12.80 1.05
C PRO A 410 -11.32 11.28 0.86
N SER A 411 -10.32 10.59 1.41
CA SER A 411 -10.27 9.12 1.38
C SER A 411 -11.39 8.47 2.17
N LEU A 412 -11.75 9.00 3.34
CA LEU A 412 -12.88 8.48 4.11
C LEU A 412 -14.18 8.65 3.33
N LEU A 413 -14.40 9.81 2.70
CA LEU A 413 -15.58 10.07 1.89
C LEU A 413 -15.64 9.18 0.64
N LEU A 414 -14.60 9.20 -0.19
CA LEU A 414 -14.56 8.41 -1.43
C LEU A 414 -14.50 6.91 -1.16
N GLY A 415 -13.75 6.48 -0.15
CA GLY A 415 -13.65 5.08 0.28
C GLY A 415 -14.99 4.54 0.79
N SER A 416 -15.70 5.34 1.61
CA SER A 416 -17.07 5.01 2.04
C SER A 416 -18.01 4.86 0.85
N LEU A 417 -17.94 5.77 -0.13
CA LEU A 417 -18.78 5.69 -1.34
C LEU A 417 -18.37 4.54 -2.28
N ALA A 418 -17.13 4.08 -2.23
CA ALA A 418 -16.64 2.95 -3.03
C ALA A 418 -17.00 1.57 -2.45
N ALA A 419 -17.33 1.49 -1.15
CA ALA A 419 -17.67 0.25 -0.46
C ALA A 419 -19.11 -0.21 -0.76
N ARG A 420 -19.29 -1.49 -1.12
CA ARG A 420 -20.58 -2.09 -1.53
C ARG A 420 -21.69 -2.07 -0.47
N ASN A 421 -21.33 -2.08 0.82
CA ASN A 421 -22.27 -2.06 1.95
C ASN A 421 -22.70 -0.63 2.33
N VAL A 422 -21.87 0.36 2.02
CA VAL A 422 -22.08 1.76 2.40
C VAL A 422 -22.64 2.60 1.25
N ALA A 423 -22.22 2.34 0.02
CA ALA A 423 -22.57 3.15 -1.15
C ALA A 423 -24.09 3.25 -1.35
N PRO A 424 -24.62 4.45 -1.68
CA PRO A 424 -26.06 4.65 -1.75
C PRO A 424 -26.69 3.96 -2.96
N ASN A 425 -25.98 3.90 -4.09
CA ASN A 425 -26.44 3.20 -5.29
C ASN A 425 -25.22 2.65 -6.05
N PRO A 426 -25.43 1.70 -7.00
CA PRO A 426 -24.33 1.11 -7.76
C PRO A 426 -23.56 2.11 -8.64
N GLY A 427 -24.19 3.22 -9.03
CA GLY A 427 -23.58 4.30 -9.81
C GLY A 427 -22.55 5.06 -9.00
N ALA A 428 -22.93 5.58 -7.83
CA ALA A 428 -22.05 6.26 -6.89
C ALA A 428 -20.83 5.40 -6.52
N ARG A 429 -21.05 4.10 -6.29
CA ARG A 429 -19.97 3.12 -6.07
C ARG A 429 -19.03 3.02 -7.27
N GLY A 430 -19.58 2.91 -8.47
CA GLY A 430 -18.81 2.83 -9.71
C GLY A 430 -17.98 4.09 -9.93
N THR A 431 -18.59 5.26 -9.78
CA THR A 431 -17.93 6.56 -9.92
C THR A 431 -16.83 6.75 -8.88
N ALA A 432 -17.09 6.45 -7.60
CA ALA A 432 -16.09 6.55 -6.54
C ALA A 432 -14.89 5.62 -6.81
N ARG A 433 -15.14 4.37 -7.24
CA ARG A 433 -14.06 3.44 -7.64
C ARG A 433 -13.28 3.93 -8.86
N LEU A 434 -13.97 4.47 -9.87
CA LEU A 434 -13.31 5.04 -11.05
C LEU A 434 -12.41 6.23 -10.67
N LEU A 435 -12.89 7.13 -9.81
CA LEU A 435 -12.11 8.25 -9.30
C LEU A 435 -10.88 7.79 -8.51
N LEU A 436 -11.03 6.81 -7.61
CA LEU A 436 -9.90 6.26 -6.84
C LEU A 436 -8.84 5.64 -7.75
N VAL A 437 -9.25 4.90 -8.79
CA VAL A 437 -8.32 4.32 -9.78
C VAL A 437 -7.64 5.40 -10.61
N GLY A 438 -8.38 6.43 -11.04
CA GLY A 438 -7.84 7.56 -11.79
C GLY A 438 -6.80 8.34 -11.00
N ILE A 439 -7.12 8.71 -9.75
CA ILE A 439 -6.19 9.42 -8.85
C ILE A 439 -4.91 8.59 -8.64
N ARG A 440 -5.03 7.28 -8.40
CA ARG A 440 -3.89 6.40 -8.15
C ARG A 440 -3.03 6.15 -9.39
N GLY A 441 -3.58 6.35 -10.58
CA GLY A 441 -2.84 6.19 -11.83
C GLY A 441 -1.74 7.24 -12.00
N ILE A 442 -1.89 8.43 -11.38
CA ILE A 442 -0.95 9.55 -11.51
C ILE A 442 0.21 9.35 -10.52
N PRO A 443 1.47 9.20 -10.98
CA PRO A 443 2.61 9.17 -10.08
C PRO A 443 2.77 10.51 -9.32
N GLU A 444 2.95 10.42 -8.01
CA GLU A 444 3.07 11.58 -7.11
C GLU A 444 4.18 12.55 -7.53
N LEU A 445 5.30 12.03 -8.05
CA LEU A 445 6.41 12.85 -8.53
C LEU A 445 6.03 13.71 -9.74
N ILE A 446 5.22 13.17 -10.66
CA ILE A 446 4.77 13.92 -11.84
C ILE A 446 3.86 15.06 -11.39
N LEU A 447 2.95 14.77 -10.47
CA LEU A 447 2.06 15.77 -9.90
C LEU A 447 2.85 16.86 -9.15
N ALA A 448 3.89 16.48 -8.40
CA ALA A 448 4.75 17.43 -7.71
C ALA A 448 5.51 18.34 -8.68
N ILE A 449 6.09 17.82 -9.76
CA ILE A 449 6.78 18.65 -10.76
C ILE A 449 5.80 19.67 -11.37
N VAL A 450 4.62 19.22 -11.78
CA VAL A 450 3.61 20.11 -12.37
C VAL A 450 3.20 21.19 -11.38
N LEU A 451 2.95 20.81 -10.12
CA LEU A 451 2.61 21.77 -9.07
C LEU A 451 3.74 22.75 -8.79
N VAL A 452 5.00 22.29 -8.69
CA VAL A 452 6.17 23.16 -8.51
C VAL A 452 6.28 24.19 -9.64
N VAL A 453 5.98 23.81 -10.88
CA VAL A 453 6.03 24.75 -12.01
C VAL A 453 4.89 25.77 -11.97
N ILE A 454 3.72 25.40 -11.44
CA ILE A 454 2.54 26.27 -11.35
C ILE A 454 2.62 27.19 -10.12
N THR A 455 2.82 26.62 -8.94
CA THR A 455 2.78 27.32 -7.64
C THR A 455 4.14 27.83 -7.18
N GLY A 456 5.23 27.38 -7.80
CA GLY A 456 6.59 27.66 -7.37
C GLY A 456 7.20 26.55 -6.49
N LEU A 457 8.51 26.66 -6.25
CA LEU A 457 9.27 25.76 -5.38
C LEU A 457 8.79 25.88 -3.92
N GLY A 458 8.68 24.75 -3.22
CA GLY A 458 8.34 24.73 -1.80
C GLY A 458 7.59 23.49 -1.33
N ALA A 459 7.40 23.40 -0.01
CA ALA A 459 6.73 22.30 0.66
C ALA A 459 5.25 22.13 0.24
N GLN A 460 4.56 23.22 -0.14
CA GLN A 460 3.15 23.21 -0.54
C GLN A 460 2.88 22.28 -1.73
N ALA A 461 3.70 22.37 -2.79
CA ALA A 461 3.56 21.50 -3.96
C ALA A 461 3.76 20.03 -3.58
N GLY A 462 4.72 19.77 -2.68
CA GLY A 462 4.98 18.43 -2.15
C GLY A 462 3.79 17.87 -1.37
N VAL A 463 3.24 18.65 -0.44
CA VAL A 463 2.08 18.25 0.38
C VAL A 463 0.85 17.96 -0.47
N ILE A 464 0.53 18.82 -1.43
CA ILE A 464 -0.64 18.64 -2.30
C ILE A 464 -0.47 17.39 -3.18
N ALA A 465 0.72 17.18 -3.76
CA ALA A 465 0.99 16.01 -4.57
C ALA A 465 0.86 14.70 -3.78
N LEU A 466 1.44 14.64 -2.57
CA LEU A 466 1.30 13.48 -1.69
C LEU A 466 -0.14 13.28 -1.24
N ALA A 467 -0.86 14.36 -0.91
CA ALA A 467 -2.24 14.28 -0.48
C ALA A 467 -3.12 13.68 -1.59
N ILE A 468 -2.98 14.17 -2.83
CA ILE A 468 -3.73 13.65 -3.97
C ILE A 468 -3.40 12.18 -4.24
N GLY A 469 -2.11 11.81 -4.32
CA GLY A 469 -1.71 10.41 -4.53
C GLY A 469 -2.21 9.48 -3.41
N GLY A 470 -2.12 9.94 -2.17
CA GLY A 470 -2.62 9.24 -0.99
C GLY A 470 -4.12 8.95 -1.04
N ILE A 471 -4.93 9.84 -1.65
CA ILE A 471 -6.39 9.69 -1.69
C ILE A 471 -6.80 8.38 -2.37
N GLY A 472 -6.14 8.05 -3.48
CA GLY A 472 -6.41 6.84 -4.25
C GLY A 472 -6.08 5.56 -3.48
N LEU A 473 -4.92 5.51 -2.81
CA LEU A 473 -4.48 4.35 -2.05
C LEU A 473 -5.29 4.17 -0.76
N LEU A 474 -5.37 5.20 0.08
CA LEU A 474 -6.09 5.11 1.36
C LEU A 474 -7.59 4.92 1.12
N GLY A 475 -8.19 5.60 0.15
CA GLY A 475 -9.60 5.42 -0.19
C GLY A 475 -9.93 3.99 -0.62
N LYS A 476 -9.04 3.34 -1.39
CA LYS A 476 -9.19 1.91 -1.74
C LYS A 476 -9.09 1.01 -0.51
N LEU A 477 -8.08 1.21 0.35
CA LEU A 477 -7.90 0.42 1.56
C LEU A 477 -9.09 0.54 2.52
N ILE A 478 -9.63 1.76 2.68
CA ILE A 478 -10.85 2.02 3.46
C ILE A 478 -12.05 1.29 2.84
N ALA A 479 -12.22 1.38 1.53
CA ALA A 479 -13.32 0.71 0.84
C ALA A 479 -13.26 -0.82 1.07
N ASP A 480 -12.10 -1.43 0.86
CA ASP A 480 -11.91 -2.87 1.02
C ASP A 480 -12.17 -3.29 2.48
N SER A 481 -11.65 -2.55 3.46
CA SER A 481 -11.91 -2.84 4.89
C SER A 481 -13.36 -2.66 5.30
N PHE A 482 -14.07 -1.65 4.79
CA PHE A 482 -15.50 -1.49 5.08
C PHE A 482 -16.34 -2.59 4.45
N GLU A 483 -15.93 -3.10 3.29
CA GLU A 483 -16.60 -4.22 2.64
C GLU A 483 -16.46 -5.54 3.42
N GLU A 484 -15.41 -5.68 4.23
CA GLU A 484 -15.14 -6.84 5.08
C GLU A 484 -15.87 -6.82 6.43
N VAL A 485 -16.46 -5.69 6.82
CA VAL A 485 -17.21 -5.54 8.08
C VAL A 485 -18.42 -6.50 8.12
N ASP A 486 -18.67 -7.11 9.29
CA ASP A 486 -19.84 -7.98 9.47
C ASP A 486 -21.15 -7.21 9.28
N ARG A 487 -22.04 -7.81 8.50
CA ARG A 487 -23.35 -7.26 8.15
C ARG A 487 -24.41 -7.53 9.20
N GLY A 488 -24.15 -8.38 10.20
CA GLY A 488 -25.08 -8.64 11.30
C GLY A 488 -25.61 -7.37 11.96
N PRO A 489 -24.74 -6.51 12.53
CA PRO A 489 -25.14 -5.24 13.16
C PRO A 489 -25.86 -4.28 12.20
N GLU A 490 -25.44 -4.20 10.94
CA GLU A 490 -26.09 -3.35 9.94
C GLU A 490 -27.54 -3.78 9.66
N ARG A 491 -27.78 -5.10 9.54
CA ARG A 491 -29.13 -5.65 9.31
C ARG A 491 -30.03 -5.41 10.52
N ALA A 492 -29.51 -5.57 11.74
CA ALA A 492 -30.25 -5.34 12.97
C ALA A 492 -30.73 -3.89 13.08
N LEU A 493 -29.85 -2.91 12.83
CA LEU A 493 -30.23 -1.49 12.86
C LEU A 493 -31.29 -1.14 11.80
N ARG A 494 -31.17 -1.68 10.58
CA ARG A 494 -32.18 -1.48 9.52
C ARG A 494 -33.53 -2.08 9.89
N ALA A 495 -33.56 -3.22 10.58
CA ALA A 495 -34.81 -3.84 11.03
C ALA A 495 -35.58 -2.98 12.05
N VAL A 496 -34.87 -2.15 12.82
CA VAL A 496 -35.45 -1.18 13.78
C VAL A 496 -35.79 0.17 13.10
N GLY A 497 -35.61 0.28 11.78
CA GLY A 497 -35.93 1.49 11.01
C GLY A 497 -34.81 2.54 10.95
N ALA A 498 -33.57 2.18 11.32
CA ALA A 498 -32.45 3.11 11.25
C ALA A 498 -32.17 3.56 9.81
N THR A 499 -31.89 4.85 9.64
CA THR A 499 -31.49 5.42 8.34
C THR A 499 -30.11 4.91 7.92
N ARG A 500 -29.73 5.11 6.65
CA ARG A 500 -28.41 4.70 6.15
C ARG A 500 -27.26 5.39 6.87
N LEU A 501 -27.41 6.67 7.18
CA LEU A 501 -26.39 7.42 7.91
C LEU A 501 -26.28 6.94 9.37
N GLN A 502 -27.42 6.65 10.02
CA GLN A 502 -27.42 6.04 11.35
C GLN A 502 -26.78 4.65 11.35
N THR A 503 -27.08 3.83 10.33
CA THR A 503 -26.48 2.50 10.15
C THR A 503 -24.96 2.62 9.95
N TYR A 504 -24.51 3.53 9.08
CA TYR A 504 -23.10 3.77 8.83
C TYR A 504 -22.38 4.25 10.10
N ALA A 505 -22.90 5.29 10.77
CA ALA A 505 -22.27 5.88 11.94
C ALA A 505 -22.26 4.94 13.15
N SER A 506 -23.24 4.04 13.27
CA SER A 506 -23.42 3.20 14.46
C SER A 506 -22.93 1.75 14.29
N ALA A 507 -22.90 1.21 13.07
CA ALA A 507 -22.44 -0.15 12.80
C ALA A 507 -21.15 -0.18 11.98
N THR A 508 -21.15 0.39 10.77
CA THR A 508 -20.01 0.23 9.86
C THR A 508 -18.78 0.99 10.34
N MET A 509 -18.96 2.26 10.73
CA MET A 509 -17.82 3.12 11.07
C MET A 509 -17.10 2.66 12.35
N PRO A 510 -17.78 2.34 13.46
CA PRO A 510 -17.12 1.86 14.67
C PRO A 510 -16.36 0.55 14.45
N GLN A 511 -16.91 -0.37 13.65
CA GLN A 511 -16.25 -1.63 13.31
C GLN A 511 -15.03 -1.42 12.40
N GLY A 512 -15.12 -0.48 11.45
CA GLY A 512 -14.02 -0.14 10.54
C GLY A 512 -12.92 0.74 11.16
N MET A 513 -13.14 1.32 12.34
CA MET A 513 -12.22 2.28 12.96
C MET A 513 -10.82 1.69 13.22
N GLN A 514 -10.74 0.41 13.61
CA GLN A 514 -9.45 -0.25 13.83
C GLN A 514 -8.63 -0.33 12.54
N ALA A 515 -9.29 -0.66 11.42
CA ALA A 515 -8.67 -0.67 10.10
C ALA A 515 -8.29 0.75 9.66
N LEU A 516 -9.16 1.75 9.88
CA LEU A 516 -8.85 3.15 9.57
C LEU A 516 -7.56 3.62 10.25
N ILE A 517 -7.43 3.38 11.55
CA ILE A 517 -6.23 3.76 12.31
C ILE A 517 -5.01 3.05 11.72
N GLY A 518 -5.11 1.74 11.47
CA GLY A 518 -4.04 0.94 10.86
C GLY A 518 -3.59 1.46 9.49
N HIS A 519 -4.53 1.85 8.63
CA HIS A 519 -4.28 2.40 7.30
C HIS A 519 -3.77 3.84 7.35
N SER A 520 -4.19 4.64 8.33
CA SER A 520 -3.69 6.01 8.54
C SER A 520 -2.21 6.02 8.92
N PHE A 521 -1.80 5.12 9.82
CA PHE A 521 -0.39 4.95 10.17
C PHE A 521 0.45 4.41 9.03
N TYR A 522 -0.11 3.48 8.24
CA TYR A 522 0.55 3.04 7.01
C TYR A 522 0.75 4.21 6.05
N MET A 523 -0.26 5.07 5.88
CA MET A 523 -0.18 6.25 5.02
C MET A 523 0.86 7.26 5.53
N LEU A 524 0.96 7.48 6.85
CA LEU A 524 1.98 8.35 7.43
C LEU A 524 3.40 7.82 7.13
N ASP A 525 3.64 6.52 7.35
CA ASP A 525 4.94 5.90 7.05
C ASP A 525 5.30 6.00 5.56
N THR A 526 4.34 5.76 4.66
CA THR A 526 4.58 5.92 3.22
C THR A 526 4.83 7.37 2.84
N ASN A 527 4.09 8.33 3.44
CA ASN A 527 4.24 9.75 3.16
C ASN A 527 5.59 10.30 3.63
N ILE A 528 6.13 9.82 4.75
CA ILE A 528 7.49 10.22 5.20
C ILE A 528 8.54 9.82 4.16
N ARG A 529 8.44 8.59 3.64
CA ARG A 529 9.35 8.12 2.59
C ARG A 529 9.15 8.90 1.29
N ALA A 530 7.90 9.07 0.86
CA ALA A 530 7.58 9.78 -0.37
C ALA A 530 7.98 11.27 -0.31
N ALA A 531 7.92 11.91 0.86
CA ALA A 531 8.38 13.29 1.06
C ALA A 531 9.89 13.45 0.83
N THR A 532 10.71 12.48 1.24
CA THR A 532 12.17 12.51 0.96
C THR A 532 12.46 12.46 -0.53
N ILE A 533 11.63 11.73 -1.28
CA ILE A 533 11.71 11.63 -2.73
C ILE A 533 11.25 12.92 -3.39
N LEU A 534 10.15 13.50 -2.91
CA LEU A 534 9.58 14.70 -3.50
C LEU A 534 10.46 15.95 -3.33
N GLY A 535 11.27 15.99 -2.27
CA GLY A 535 12.27 17.03 -2.10
C GLY A 535 13.29 17.12 -3.25
N ILE A 536 13.54 16.01 -3.95
CA ILE A 536 14.43 15.96 -5.13
C ILE A 536 13.88 16.83 -6.28
N VAL A 537 12.56 16.91 -6.42
CA VAL A 537 11.90 17.67 -7.49
C VAL A 537 11.45 19.06 -7.05
N GLY A 538 11.92 19.53 -5.89
CA GLY A 538 11.60 20.86 -5.36
C GLY A 538 10.43 20.90 -4.38
N GLY A 539 9.96 19.75 -3.90
CA GLY A 539 8.90 19.63 -2.89
C GLY A 539 9.34 19.89 -1.44
N GLY A 540 10.54 20.43 -1.21
CA GLY A 540 11.05 20.80 0.11
C GLY A 540 11.69 19.66 0.94
N GLY A 541 12.17 20.01 2.14
CA GLY A 541 12.73 19.08 3.11
C GLY A 541 14.07 18.42 2.73
N VAL A 542 14.39 17.32 3.41
CA VAL A 542 15.70 16.66 3.33
C VAL A 542 16.07 16.12 1.94
N GLY A 543 15.07 15.86 1.09
CA GLY A 543 15.27 15.35 -0.27
C GLY A 543 16.08 16.29 -1.18
N TYR A 544 15.94 17.60 -0.97
CA TYR A 544 16.70 18.61 -1.70
C TYR A 544 18.20 18.49 -1.40
N TYR A 545 18.54 18.39 -0.11
CA TYR A 545 19.92 18.23 0.34
C TYR A 545 20.51 16.89 -0.08
N LEU A 546 19.69 15.84 -0.10
CA LEU A 546 20.08 14.51 -0.57
C LEU A 546 20.50 14.56 -2.05
N LEU A 547 19.68 15.18 -2.91
CA LEU A 547 20.00 15.32 -4.33
C LEU A 547 21.28 16.14 -4.53
N ASN A 548 21.41 17.27 -3.85
CA ASN A 548 22.59 18.13 -3.96
C ASN A 548 23.86 17.46 -3.46
N ALA A 549 23.78 16.67 -2.39
CA ALA A 549 24.90 15.89 -1.88
C ALA A 549 25.30 14.80 -2.88
N SER A 550 24.32 14.09 -3.46
CA SER A 550 24.57 13.06 -4.46
C SER A 550 25.19 13.62 -5.74
N GLN A 551 24.66 14.73 -6.28
CA GLN A 551 25.21 15.36 -7.48
C GLN A 551 26.62 15.92 -7.24
N GLY A 552 26.88 16.42 -6.03
CA GLY A 552 28.20 16.86 -5.61
C GLY A 552 29.18 15.72 -5.26
N SER A 553 28.80 14.44 -5.44
CA SER A 553 29.59 13.27 -5.04
C SER A 553 30.03 13.30 -3.56
N ARG A 554 29.25 13.96 -2.70
CA ARG A 554 29.51 14.06 -1.25
C ARG A 554 28.82 12.90 -0.52
N TYR A 555 29.39 11.70 -0.67
CA TYR A 555 28.80 10.46 -0.17
C TYR A 555 28.71 10.38 1.36
N GLU A 556 29.61 11.05 2.08
CA GLU A 556 29.52 11.19 3.55
C GLU A 556 28.20 11.88 3.97
N THR A 557 27.85 12.97 3.29
CA THR A 557 26.60 13.72 3.52
C THR A 557 25.37 12.95 3.09
N VAL A 558 25.46 12.22 1.98
CA VAL A 558 24.40 11.28 1.57
C VAL A 558 24.15 10.28 2.70
N THR A 559 25.20 9.67 3.25
CA THR A 559 25.08 8.70 4.34
C THR A 559 24.47 9.30 5.59
N ALA A 560 24.88 10.50 5.99
CA ALA A 560 24.32 11.19 7.13
C ALA A 560 22.81 11.43 6.97
N ILE A 561 22.40 11.95 5.80
CA ILE A 561 20.97 12.17 5.49
C ILE A 561 20.20 10.84 5.50
N VAL A 562 20.75 9.78 4.92
CA VAL A 562 20.13 8.46 4.86
C VAL A 562 19.93 7.87 6.25
N LEU A 563 20.91 8.02 7.15
CA LEU A 563 20.79 7.60 8.54
C LEU A 563 19.71 8.39 9.27
N MET A 564 19.57 9.69 9.01
CA MET A 564 18.49 10.49 9.60
C MET A 564 17.10 10.06 9.08
N ILE A 565 16.97 9.77 7.78
CA ILE A 565 15.73 9.22 7.19
C ILE A 565 15.42 7.87 7.83
N LEU A 566 16.41 6.98 7.91
CA LEU A 566 16.29 5.65 8.51
C LEU A 566 15.82 5.75 9.97
N ALA A 567 16.46 6.60 10.78
CA ALA A 567 16.07 6.82 12.17
C ALA A 567 14.62 7.32 12.27
N THR A 568 14.23 8.27 11.43
CA THR A 568 12.86 8.82 11.41
C THR A 568 11.82 7.75 11.05
N VAL A 569 12.08 6.97 10.00
CA VAL A 569 11.20 5.88 9.57
C VAL A 569 11.07 4.80 10.65
N LEU A 570 12.18 4.42 11.30
CA LEU A 570 12.16 3.44 12.39
C LEU A 570 11.36 3.92 13.61
N VAL A 571 11.46 5.21 13.94
CA VAL A 571 10.65 5.82 15.02
C VAL A 571 9.17 5.76 14.68
N VAL A 572 8.78 6.11 13.46
CA VAL A 572 7.37 6.09 13.02
C VAL A 572 6.83 4.67 12.94
N GLU A 573 7.61 3.72 12.43
CA GLU A 573 7.21 2.31 12.41
C GLU A 573 7.08 1.74 13.83
N GLY A 574 8.00 2.09 14.73
CA GLY A 574 7.92 1.76 16.16
C GLY A 574 6.64 2.26 16.81
N LEU A 575 6.28 3.52 16.55
CA LEU A 575 5.05 4.13 17.02
C LEU A 575 3.81 3.40 16.47
N ALA A 576 3.79 3.09 15.17
CA ALA A 576 2.70 2.38 14.53
C ALA A 576 2.52 0.94 15.08
N MET A 577 3.62 0.23 15.35
CA MET A 577 3.60 -1.10 15.94
C MET A 577 3.05 -1.07 17.37
N TRP A 578 3.48 -0.10 18.18
CA TRP A 578 2.98 0.10 19.54
C TRP A 578 1.47 0.39 19.53
N MET A 579 1.00 1.30 18.69
CA MET A 579 -0.42 1.62 18.53
C MET A 579 -1.25 0.39 18.16
N ARG A 580 -0.78 -0.42 17.19
CA ARG A 580 -1.47 -1.66 16.78
C ARG A 580 -1.57 -2.68 17.91
N LYS A 581 -0.58 -2.73 18.81
CA LYS A 581 -0.61 -3.63 19.97
C LYS A 581 -1.67 -3.22 20.99
N VAL A 582 -1.86 -1.92 21.21
CA VAL A 582 -2.81 -1.38 22.19
C VAL A 582 -4.27 -1.46 21.73
N PHE A 583 -4.52 -1.33 20.42
CA PHE A 583 -5.86 -1.39 19.82
C PHE A 583 -6.27 -2.80 19.36
N ARG A 584 -5.43 -3.82 19.53
CA ARG A 584 -5.86 -5.23 19.49
C ARG A 584 -6.57 -5.57 20.79
#